data_AF-A0A1Z3LVV9-F1
#
_entry.id   AF-A0A1Z3LVV9-F1
#
_cell.length_a   1.000
_cell.length_b   1.000
_cell.length_c   1.000
_cell.angle_alpha   90.00
_cell.angle_beta   90.00
_cell.angle_gamma   90.00
#
_symmetry.space_group_name_H-M   'P 1'
#
loop_
_entity.id
_entity.type
_entity.pdbx_description
1 polymer ?
#
loop_
_entity_poly.entity_id
_entity_poly.type
_entity_poly.pdbx_seq_one_letter_code
_entity_poly.pdbx_strand_id
1 'polypeptide(L)'
;MKIAPSPRIVSRTLAAIVALTLAAGTATAGQNLGGDVYYERAFVRAAQDKCRLFEPRLTQALEAATLQARGAALRAGRPATELAATAGRARARAEATPCDDAELGRVKTRVRHAFAGWSRAARINFPGDKAVWSADRFESSRDGWRLFQDGATGASPVRFGLTGRAPQDARPAAVVSFVGKPRPYTARIVMRDAARSPRPWLAGDGLPPEAARRAVFAAGSDLAPRDLLASGARAGEVWRFPDSAAEALATLDPREPFLIEFLFRDDSVATARFEAGDFAAARAFLAMGPV
;
A
#
# COMPACT_ATOMS: atom_id res chain seq x y z
N MET A 1 -13.96 2.50 71.51
CA MET A 1 -13.47 3.67 70.77
C MET A 1 -14.19 3.75 69.44
N LYS A 2 -15.07 4.74 69.29
CA LYS A 2 -15.56 5.25 68.00
C LYS A 2 -14.60 6.35 67.55
N ILE A 3 -14.49 6.57 66.24
CA ILE A 3 -14.57 7.86 65.51
C ILE A 3 -13.90 7.69 64.14
N ALA A 4 -14.68 7.95 63.08
CA ALA A 4 -14.23 8.05 61.69
C ALA A 4 -13.57 9.42 61.41
N PRO A 5 -12.95 9.61 60.22
CA PRO A 5 -13.55 10.54 59.24
C PRO A 5 -13.46 9.99 57.78
N SER A 6 -14.53 10.02 56.97
CA SER A 6 -15.07 11.14 56.13
C SER A 6 -14.42 11.23 54.71
N PRO A 7 -15.09 11.81 53.69
CA PRO A 7 -15.43 11.09 52.47
C PRO A 7 -14.73 11.65 51.21
N ARG A 8 -14.61 10.79 50.19
CA ARG A 8 -14.17 11.19 48.85
C ARG A 8 -15.29 11.94 48.14
N ILE A 9 -15.07 13.23 47.86
CA ILE A 9 -15.81 13.99 46.85
C ILE A 9 -15.25 13.57 45.49
N VAL A 10 -16.00 12.75 44.74
CA VAL A 10 -15.68 12.45 43.34
C VAL A 10 -16.49 13.41 42.48
N SER A 11 -15.77 14.39 41.92
CA SER A 11 -16.28 15.35 40.97
C SER A 11 -16.64 14.64 39.66
N ARG A 12 -17.86 14.90 39.20
CA ARG A 12 -18.37 14.52 37.87
C ARG A 12 -17.69 15.38 36.82
N THR A 13 -16.90 14.80 35.93
CA THR A 13 -16.69 15.37 34.58
C THR A 13 -16.00 14.38 33.63
N LEU A 14 -16.61 14.25 32.43
CA LEU A 14 -16.02 13.88 31.14
C LEU A 14 -15.60 12.41 30.92
N ALA A 15 -16.63 11.61 30.63
CA ALA A 15 -16.52 10.47 29.74
C ALA A 15 -16.42 10.95 28.27
N ALA A 16 -15.28 10.70 27.64
CA ALA A 16 -15.13 10.46 26.19
C ALA A 16 -13.68 10.02 25.91
N ILE A 17 -13.31 8.83 26.40
CA ILE A 17 -12.07 8.17 26.00
C ILE A 17 -12.35 7.52 24.64
N VAL A 18 -11.96 8.17 23.55
CA VAL A 18 -11.79 7.48 22.26
C VAL A 18 -10.48 6.70 22.37
N ALA A 19 -10.59 5.42 22.68
CA ALA A 19 -9.48 4.48 22.65
C ALA A 19 -9.08 4.24 21.19
N LEU A 20 -7.99 4.86 20.74
CA LEU A 20 -7.33 4.48 19.49
C LEU A 20 -6.41 3.28 19.80
N THR A 21 -6.97 2.09 19.74
CA THR A 21 -6.20 0.86 19.80
C THR A 21 -5.32 0.75 18.55
N LEU A 22 -4.00 0.81 18.73
CA LEU A 22 -3.06 0.25 17.76
C LEU A 22 -3.15 -1.28 17.84
N ALA A 23 -4.20 -1.85 17.25
CA ALA A 23 -4.30 -3.30 17.09
C ALA A 23 -3.70 -3.71 15.75
N ALA A 24 -2.52 -4.33 15.81
CA ALA A 24 -2.17 -5.36 14.84
C ALA A 24 -3.05 -6.59 15.16
N GLY A 25 -4.03 -6.91 14.30
CA GLY A 25 -4.84 -8.13 14.47
C GLY A 25 -6.28 -8.02 13.94
N THR A 26 -6.61 -8.93 13.01
CA THR A 26 -7.94 -9.42 12.59
C THR A 26 -9.13 -8.46 12.65
N ALA A 27 -9.56 -7.97 11.48
CA ALA A 27 -10.81 -7.27 11.30
C ALA A 27 -12.01 -8.20 11.56
N THR A 28 -12.79 -7.92 12.60
CA THR A 28 -14.19 -8.35 12.68
C THR A 28 -15.07 -7.25 12.11
N ALA A 29 -15.99 -7.64 11.23
CA ALA A 29 -16.94 -6.76 10.59
C ALA A 29 -17.93 -6.15 11.60
N GLY A 30 -18.23 -4.87 11.41
CA GLY A 30 -19.39 -4.18 12.00
C GLY A 30 -19.12 -3.54 13.37
N GLN A 31 -18.88 -2.23 13.38
CA GLN A 31 -19.78 -1.21 13.94
C GLN A 31 -19.06 0.15 14.10
N ASN A 32 -19.81 1.19 13.75
CA ASN A 32 -19.45 2.61 13.70
C ASN A 32 -19.32 3.19 15.13
N LEU A 33 -18.20 3.00 15.82
CA LEU A 33 -17.87 3.70 17.07
C LEU A 33 -16.36 4.04 17.11
N GLY A 34 -16.02 5.22 16.60
CA GLY A 34 -14.66 5.73 16.44
C GLY A 34 -14.61 6.56 15.16
N GLY A 35 -14.02 7.76 15.20
CA GLY A 35 -13.93 8.63 14.03
C GLY A 35 -13.46 7.87 12.79
N ASP A 36 -13.98 8.25 11.62
CA ASP A 36 -13.55 7.67 10.34
C ASP A 36 -12.03 7.83 10.22
N VAL A 37 -11.28 6.76 10.47
CA VAL A 37 -9.80 6.76 10.51
C VAL A 37 -9.23 7.36 9.22
N TYR A 38 -9.91 7.15 8.10
CA TYR A 38 -9.52 7.75 6.83
C TYR A 38 -9.74 9.27 6.82
N TYR A 39 -10.87 9.76 7.35
CA TYR A 39 -11.10 11.20 7.52
C TYR A 39 -10.02 11.85 8.38
N GLU A 40 -9.70 11.27 9.53
CA GLU A 40 -8.69 11.83 10.45
C GLU A 40 -7.31 11.93 9.78
N ARG A 41 -6.87 10.86 9.10
CA ARG A 41 -5.59 10.84 8.38
C ARG A 41 -5.59 11.81 7.20
N ALA A 42 -6.68 11.88 6.44
CA ALA A 42 -6.84 12.83 5.34
C ALA A 42 -6.81 14.29 5.83
N PHE A 43 -7.42 14.57 6.98
CA PHE A 43 -7.41 15.91 7.59
C PHE A 43 -5.98 16.28 8.01
N VAL A 44 -5.28 15.39 8.72
CA VAL A 44 -3.89 15.63 9.14
C VAL A 44 -2.97 15.83 7.94
N ARG A 45 -3.16 15.06 6.85
CA ARG A 45 -2.37 15.24 5.63
C ARG A 45 -2.66 16.60 4.97
N ALA A 46 -3.92 16.98 4.82
CA ALA A 46 -4.27 18.28 4.26
C ALA A 46 -3.73 19.45 5.11
N ALA A 47 -3.82 19.34 6.44
CA ALA A 47 -3.26 20.33 7.36
C ALA A 47 -1.72 20.37 7.31
N GLN A 48 -1.06 19.23 7.09
CA GLN A 48 0.38 19.17 6.83
C GLN A 48 0.74 19.93 5.55
N ASP A 49 0.03 19.69 4.45
CA ASP A 49 0.31 20.33 3.15
C ASP A 49 0.14 21.86 3.23
N LYS A 50 -0.87 22.33 3.98
CA LYS A 50 -1.12 23.76 4.23
C LYS A 50 -0.12 24.40 5.19
N CYS A 51 0.09 23.80 6.37
CA CYS A 51 0.76 24.45 7.50
C CYS A 51 2.19 23.96 7.75
N ARG A 52 2.69 22.97 6.99
CA ARG A 52 4.01 22.34 7.18
C ARG A 52 4.30 21.92 8.63
N LEU A 53 3.34 21.21 9.21
CA LEU A 53 3.35 20.75 10.60
C LEU A 53 4.50 19.80 10.95
N PHE A 54 5.01 19.04 9.99
CA PHE A 54 5.92 17.90 10.18
C PHE A 54 7.09 17.92 9.19
N GLU A 55 8.18 17.26 9.61
CA GLU A 55 9.35 16.98 8.77
C GLU A 55 9.03 16.06 7.57
N PRO A 56 9.87 16.05 6.51
CA PRO A 56 9.62 15.27 5.30
C PRO A 56 9.38 13.78 5.55
N ARG A 57 10.19 13.13 6.40
CA ARG A 57 10.05 11.69 6.69
C ARG A 57 8.72 11.34 7.34
N LEU A 58 8.23 12.19 8.24
CA LEU A 58 6.93 12.03 8.88
C LEU A 58 5.78 12.36 7.91
N THR A 59 6.00 13.29 6.97
CA THR A 59 5.05 13.58 5.89
C THR A 59 4.82 12.35 4.99
N GLN A 60 5.89 11.67 4.60
CA GLN A 60 5.82 10.42 3.82
C GLN A 60 5.13 9.31 4.60
N ALA A 61 5.40 9.22 5.91
CA ALA A 61 4.74 8.28 6.78
C ALA A 61 3.21 8.49 6.87
N LEU A 62 2.80 9.75 6.96
CA LEU A 62 1.39 10.13 6.93
C LEU A 62 0.74 9.80 5.59
N GLU A 63 1.47 9.92 4.48
CA GLU A 63 0.98 9.53 3.15
C GLU A 63 0.64 8.06 3.09
N ALA A 64 1.62 7.20 3.45
CA ALA A 64 1.46 5.76 3.48
C ALA A 64 0.30 5.34 4.39
N ALA A 65 0.21 5.91 5.59
CA ALA A 65 -0.88 5.62 6.51
C ALA A 65 -2.24 6.10 5.96
N THR A 66 -2.31 7.25 5.31
CA THR A 66 -3.56 7.75 4.71
C THR A 66 -4.02 6.84 3.57
N LEU A 67 -3.09 6.41 2.70
CA LEU A 67 -3.36 5.47 1.62
C LEU A 67 -3.79 4.10 2.15
N GLN A 68 -3.14 3.60 3.21
CA GLN A 68 -3.52 2.34 3.86
C GLN A 68 -4.93 2.41 4.45
N ALA A 69 -5.30 3.52 5.10
CA ALA A 69 -6.66 3.69 5.63
C ALA A 69 -7.71 3.77 4.51
N ARG A 70 -7.38 4.44 3.39
CA ARG A 70 -8.22 4.44 2.19
C ARG A 70 -8.41 3.03 1.65
N GLY A 71 -7.32 2.27 1.52
CA GLY A 71 -7.34 0.92 0.99
C GLY A 71 -8.15 -0.04 1.86
N ALA A 72 -7.97 0.04 3.18
CA ALA A 72 -8.76 -0.71 4.15
C ALA A 72 -10.26 -0.40 4.04
N ALA A 73 -10.63 0.88 3.88
CA ALA A 73 -12.01 1.28 3.69
C ALA A 73 -12.62 0.75 2.38
N LEU A 74 -11.86 0.75 1.28
CA LEU A 74 -12.29 0.18 -0.01
C LEU A 74 -12.52 -1.33 0.09
N ARG A 75 -11.59 -2.07 0.70
CA ARG A 75 -11.73 -3.51 0.96
C ARG A 75 -12.88 -3.83 1.90
N ALA A 76 -13.18 -2.95 2.86
CA ALA A 76 -14.36 -3.05 3.71
C ALA A 76 -15.69 -2.71 2.99
N GLY A 77 -15.66 -2.46 1.67
CA GLY A 77 -16.84 -2.25 0.85
C GLY A 77 -17.29 -0.79 0.73
N ARG A 78 -16.59 0.17 1.34
CA ARG A 78 -16.95 1.59 1.17
C ARG A 78 -16.70 2.02 -0.28
N PRO A 79 -17.66 2.71 -0.93
CA PRO A 79 -17.51 3.13 -2.31
C PRO A 79 -16.46 4.24 -2.44
N ALA A 80 -15.70 4.21 -3.54
CA ALA A 80 -14.65 5.20 -3.80
C ALA A 80 -15.19 6.65 -3.84
N THR A 81 -16.44 6.84 -4.27
CA THR A 81 -17.12 8.14 -4.28
C THR A 81 -17.35 8.69 -2.87
N GLU A 82 -17.74 7.85 -1.92
CA GLU A 82 -17.89 8.25 -0.51
C GLU A 82 -16.54 8.62 0.09
N LEU A 83 -15.49 7.84 -0.17
CA LEU A 83 -14.14 8.17 0.30
C LEU A 83 -13.63 9.47 -0.33
N ALA A 84 -13.90 9.72 -1.61
CA ALA A 84 -13.57 11.00 -2.25
C ALA A 84 -14.30 12.16 -1.55
N ALA A 85 -15.58 12.01 -1.22
CA ALA A 85 -16.33 13.01 -0.45
C ALA A 85 -15.76 13.19 0.97
N THR A 86 -15.36 12.12 1.64
CA THR A 86 -14.70 12.15 2.95
C THR A 86 -13.38 12.93 2.90
N ALA A 87 -12.53 12.66 1.90
CA ALA A 87 -11.30 13.41 1.69
C ALA A 87 -11.57 14.89 1.38
N GLY A 88 -12.63 15.18 0.60
CA GLY A 88 -13.10 16.55 0.33
C GLY A 88 -13.48 17.30 1.61
N ARG A 89 -14.27 16.68 2.49
CA ARG A 89 -14.64 17.25 3.79
C ARG A 89 -13.42 17.49 4.68
N ALA A 90 -12.50 16.52 4.71
CA ALA A 90 -11.27 16.62 5.50
C ALA A 90 -10.38 17.79 5.04
N ARG A 91 -10.23 17.97 3.72
CA ARG A 91 -9.51 19.11 3.13
C ARG A 91 -10.19 20.45 3.45
N ALA A 92 -11.51 20.55 3.24
CA ALA A 92 -12.25 21.77 3.56
C ALA A 92 -12.13 22.15 5.04
N ARG A 93 -12.14 21.16 5.94
CA ARG A 93 -11.89 21.39 7.37
C ARG A 93 -10.47 21.86 7.64
N ALA A 94 -9.46 21.26 7.02
CA ALA A 94 -8.06 21.71 7.15
C ALA A 94 -7.86 23.14 6.64
N GLU A 95 -8.50 23.51 5.54
CA GLU A 95 -8.47 24.88 5.01
C GLU A 95 -9.12 25.88 5.96
N ALA A 96 -10.22 25.52 6.61
CA ALA A 96 -10.88 26.38 7.59
C ALA A 96 -10.16 26.46 8.94
N THR A 97 -9.26 25.53 9.27
CA THR A 97 -8.51 25.52 10.53
C THR A 97 -7.26 26.42 10.43
N PRO A 98 -7.10 27.42 11.32
CA PRO A 98 -5.87 28.21 11.41
C PRO A 98 -4.64 27.36 11.75
N CYS A 99 -3.47 27.71 11.23
CA CYS A 99 -2.25 26.93 11.49
C CYS A 99 -1.76 27.02 12.95
N ASP A 100 -2.19 28.04 13.69
CA ASP A 100 -1.93 28.28 15.11
C ASP A 100 -3.07 27.79 16.03
N ASP A 101 -4.06 27.07 15.48
CA ASP A 101 -5.15 26.48 16.26
C ASP A 101 -4.62 25.53 17.36
N ALA A 102 -5.09 25.74 18.59
CA ALA A 102 -4.62 25.00 19.76
C ALA A 102 -4.91 23.50 19.68
N GLU A 103 -6.04 23.09 19.09
CA GLU A 103 -6.38 21.67 18.94
C GLU A 103 -5.55 21.03 17.82
N LEU A 104 -5.29 21.75 16.73
CA LEU A 104 -4.34 21.31 15.71
C LEU A 104 -2.94 21.09 16.30
N GLY A 105 -2.50 21.97 17.21
CA GLY A 105 -1.26 21.80 17.98
C GLY A 105 -1.23 20.51 18.81
N ARG A 106 -2.35 20.11 19.41
CA ARG A 106 -2.47 18.82 20.14
C ARG A 106 -2.43 17.64 19.19
N VAL A 107 -3.14 17.71 18.05
CA VAL A 107 -3.10 16.67 17.00
C VAL A 107 -1.67 16.47 16.50
N LYS A 108 -0.94 17.56 16.21
CA LYS A 108 0.48 17.52 15.82
C LYS A 108 1.33 16.75 16.82
N THR A 109 1.18 17.04 18.12
CA THR A 109 1.92 16.34 19.18
C THR A 109 1.59 14.86 19.25
N ARG A 110 0.30 14.49 19.18
CA ARG A 110 -0.15 13.08 19.17
C ARG A 110 0.40 12.32 17.96
N VAL A 111 0.36 12.91 16.77
CA VAL A 111 0.87 12.30 15.54
C VAL A 111 2.37 12.05 15.62
N ARG A 112 3.16 13.02 16.11
CA ARG A 112 4.60 12.85 16.30
C ARG A 112 4.92 11.65 17.22
N HIS A 113 4.17 11.51 18.31
CA HIS A 113 4.35 10.39 19.23
C HIS A 113 3.95 9.05 18.60
N ALA A 114 2.77 8.99 17.98
CA ALA A 114 2.23 7.76 17.37
C ALA A 114 3.11 7.23 16.22
N PHE A 115 3.72 8.12 15.42
CA PHE A 115 4.53 7.73 14.28
C PHE A 115 6.02 7.57 14.60
N ALA A 116 6.47 7.85 15.83
CA ALA A 116 7.87 7.70 16.21
C ALA A 116 8.38 6.26 15.98
N GLY A 117 7.60 5.24 16.38
CA GLY A 117 7.94 3.84 16.16
C GLY A 117 7.79 3.42 14.70
N TRP A 118 6.65 3.77 14.08
CA TRP A 118 6.34 3.39 12.70
C TRP A 118 7.35 3.96 11.70
N SER A 119 7.83 5.18 11.91
CA SER A 119 8.84 5.82 11.04
C SER A 119 10.21 5.12 11.03
N ARG A 120 10.50 4.32 12.06
CA ARG A 120 11.72 3.50 12.17
C ARG A 120 11.54 2.08 11.65
N ALA A 121 10.33 1.66 11.28
CA ALA A 121 10.09 0.32 10.79
C ALA A 121 10.84 0.08 9.48
N ALA A 122 11.76 -0.90 9.46
CA ALA A 122 12.50 -1.26 8.26
C ALA A 122 11.64 -2.02 7.25
N ARG A 123 10.75 -2.88 7.76
CA ARG A 123 9.88 -3.76 6.98
C ARG A 123 8.45 -3.67 7.46
N ILE A 124 7.52 -3.62 6.52
CA ILE A 124 6.07 -3.61 6.79
C ILE A 124 5.36 -4.43 5.71
N ASN A 125 4.32 -5.14 6.13
CA ASN A 125 3.39 -5.81 5.24
C ASN A 125 2.14 -4.94 5.01
N PHE A 126 1.77 -4.81 3.76
CA PHE A 126 0.63 -4.04 3.27
C PHE A 126 -0.43 -5.00 2.74
N PRO A 127 -1.64 -5.01 3.33
CA PRO A 127 -2.65 -6.02 3.01
C PRO A 127 -3.31 -5.82 1.63
N GLY A 128 -3.70 -6.93 1.03
CA GLY A 128 -4.74 -7.07 0.02
C GLY A 128 -5.81 -8.06 0.50
N ASP A 129 -6.82 -8.33 -0.31
CA ASP A 129 -7.88 -9.32 -0.07
C ASP A 129 -7.35 -10.76 -0.15
N LYS A 130 -6.47 -11.03 -1.11
CA LYS A 130 -5.94 -12.38 -1.42
C LYS A 130 -4.44 -12.46 -1.28
N ALA A 131 -3.73 -11.36 -1.42
CA ALA A 131 -2.27 -11.33 -1.37
C ALA A 131 -1.74 -10.14 -0.57
N VAL A 132 -0.50 -10.25 -0.09
CA VAL A 132 0.15 -9.25 0.74
C VAL A 132 1.36 -8.67 0.02
N TRP A 133 1.52 -7.36 0.12
CA TRP A 133 2.71 -6.66 -0.32
C TRP A 133 3.72 -6.58 0.84
N SER A 134 4.92 -7.12 0.64
CA SER A 134 6.01 -7.02 1.60
C SER A 134 6.94 -5.89 1.19
N ALA A 135 7.10 -4.87 2.04
CA ALA A 135 7.98 -3.73 1.79
C ALA A 135 9.23 -3.79 2.69
N ASP A 136 10.38 -3.46 2.13
CA ASP A 136 11.70 -3.44 2.76
C ASP A 136 12.44 -2.14 2.42
N ARG A 137 12.84 -1.40 3.46
CA ARG A 137 13.57 -0.14 3.38
C ARG A 137 15.07 -0.28 3.63
N PHE A 138 15.62 -1.47 3.79
CA PHE A 138 17.06 -1.60 3.94
C PHE A 138 17.79 -1.20 2.65
N GLU A 139 18.97 -0.62 2.83
CA GLU A 139 19.95 -0.45 1.76
C GLU A 139 20.88 -1.66 1.70
N SER A 140 21.22 -2.10 0.50
CA SER A 140 22.09 -3.25 0.27
C SER A 140 23.08 -2.98 -0.86
N SER A 141 24.25 -3.61 -0.79
CA SER A 141 25.26 -3.55 -1.86
C SER A 141 24.82 -4.23 -3.15
N ARG A 142 23.83 -5.14 -3.06
CA ARG A 142 23.25 -5.88 -4.18
C ARG A 142 21.79 -5.52 -4.38
N ASP A 143 21.30 -5.69 -5.61
CA ASP A 143 19.87 -5.58 -5.90
C ASP A 143 19.08 -6.62 -5.10
N GLY A 144 18.05 -6.16 -4.42
CA GLY A 144 17.10 -7.02 -3.71
C GLY A 144 15.68 -6.55 -3.92
N TRP A 145 14.72 -7.33 -3.41
CA TRP A 145 13.34 -6.89 -3.34
C TRP A 145 13.20 -5.75 -2.33
N ARG A 146 12.62 -4.63 -2.77
CA ARG A 146 12.21 -3.50 -1.91
C ARG A 146 10.71 -3.51 -1.68
N LEU A 147 9.95 -4.00 -2.65
CA LEU A 147 8.53 -4.24 -2.53
C LEU A 147 8.19 -5.48 -3.34
N PHE A 148 7.45 -6.44 -2.81
CA PHE A 148 7.07 -7.60 -3.59
C PHE A 148 5.76 -8.24 -3.14
N GLN A 149 5.16 -8.95 -4.09
CA GLN A 149 4.09 -9.91 -3.88
C GLN A 149 4.49 -11.21 -4.57
N ASP A 150 4.16 -12.33 -3.92
CA ASP A 150 4.36 -13.67 -4.46
C ASP A 150 3.14 -14.13 -5.27
N GLY A 151 3.40 -14.90 -6.32
CA GLY A 151 2.41 -15.52 -7.19
C GLY A 151 3.01 -16.73 -7.90
N ALA A 152 2.27 -17.26 -8.87
CA ALA A 152 2.72 -18.40 -9.66
C ALA A 152 2.01 -18.44 -11.01
N THR A 153 2.63 -19.13 -11.97
CA THR A 153 2.00 -19.58 -13.20
C THR A 153 2.21 -21.09 -13.35
N GLY A 154 1.12 -21.87 -13.19
CA GLY A 154 1.23 -23.31 -13.03
C GLY A 154 2.14 -23.68 -11.84
N ALA A 155 3.12 -24.56 -12.07
CA ALA A 155 4.11 -24.93 -11.07
C ALA A 155 5.30 -23.95 -10.95
N SER A 156 5.34 -22.88 -11.75
CA SER A 156 6.46 -21.94 -11.77
C SER A 156 6.20 -20.78 -10.82
N PRO A 157 7.01 -20.57 -9.77
CA PRO A 157 6.84 -19.42 -8.88
C PRO A 157 7.19 -18.13 -9.62
N VAL A 158 6.40 -17.10 -9.37
CA VAL A 158 6.56 -15.76 -9.93
C VAL A 158 6.51 -14.76 -8.80
N ARG A 159 7.50 -13.88 -8.71
CA ARG A 159 7.49 -12.75 -7.79
C ARG A 159 7.46 -11.46 -8.59
N PHE A 160 6.59 -10.54 -8.22
CA PHE A 160 6.50 -9.24 -8.87
C PHE A 160 6.60 -8.11 -7.82
N GLY A 161 7.20 -7.00 -8.22
CA GLY A 161 7.26 -5.80 -7.41
C GLY A 161 8.39 -4.87 -7.82
N LEU A 162 9.02 -4.21 -6.85
CA LEU A 162 10.11 -3.26 -7.06
C LEU A 162 11.43 -3.84 -6.53
N THR A 163 12.46 -3.81 -7.36
CA THR A 163 13.81 -4.29 -7.05
C THR A 163 14.83 -3.17 -7.13
N GLY A 164 15.81 -3.16 -6.23
CA GLY A 164 16.93 -2.22 -6.26
C GLY A 164 17.83 -2.37 -5.04
N ARG A 165 18.92 -1.61 -5.01
CA ARG A 165 19.85 -1.54 -3.87
C ARG A 165 19.27 -0.76 -2.69
N ALA A 166 18.47 0.27 -2.97
CA ALA A 166 17.81 1.11 -1.98
C ALA A 166 16.38 1.44 -2.41
N PRO A 167 15.50 1.88 -1.50
CA PRO A 167 14.11 2.22 -1.83
C PRO A 167 13.94 3.24 -2.96
N GLN A 168 14.81 4.25 -3.03
CA GLN A 168 14.80 5.30 -4.05
C GLN A 168 15.16 4.79 -5.46
N ASP A 169 15.94 3.71 -5.53
CA ASP A 169 16.40 3.11 -6.78
C ASP A 169 15.51 1.95 -7.22
N ALA A 170 14.44 1.67 -6.46
CA ALA A 170 13.60 0.53 -6.72
C ALA A 170 12.86 0.70 -8.06
N ARG A 171 12.95 -0.31 -8.93
CA ARG A 171 12.34 -0.34 -10.26
C ARG A 171 11.48 -1.59 -10.45
N PRO A 172 10.42 -1.54 -11.28
CA PRO A 172 9.48 -2.65 -11.37
C PRO A 172 10.08 -3.85 -12.11
N ALA A 173 9.92 -5.04 -11.55
CA ALA A 173 10.42 -6.28 -12.11
C ALA A 173 9.51 -7.48 -11.78
N ALA A 174 9.48 -8.46 -12.67
CA ALA A 174 8.96 -9.79 -12.41
C ALA A 174 10.10 -10.81 -12.47
N VAL A 175 10.22 -11.68 -11.48
CA VAL A 175 11.14 -12.82 -11.50
C VAL A 175 10.34 -14.09 -11.55
N VAL A 176 10.71 -14.96 -12.47
CA VAL A 176 10.05 -16.25 -12.68
C VAL A 176 11.09 -17.36 -12.75
N SER A 177 10.82 -18.44 -12.04
CA SER A 177 11.60 -19.68 -12.14
C SER A 177 10.80 -20.72 -12.92
N PHE A 178 10.82 -20.59 -14.25
CA PHE A 178 10.09 -21.52 -15.12
C PHE A 178 10.57 -22.95 -14.98
N VAL A 179 9.61 -23.85 -14.79
CA VAL A 179 9.81 -25.30 -14.87
C VAL A 179 9.69 -25.74 -16.33
N GLY A 180 10.74 -26.38 -16.85
CA GLY A 180 10.73 -26.98 -18.20
C GLY A 180 11.09 -26.02 -19.34
N LYS A 181 10.63 -26.41 -20.55
CA LYS A 181 10.72 -25.71 -21.84
C LYS A 181 9.32 -25.74 -22.48
N PRO A 182 8.94 -24.79 -23.36
CA PRO A 182 9.73 -23.66 -23.87
C PRO A 182 9.92 -22.52 -22.86
N ARG A 183 10.72 -21.51 -23.21
CA ARG A 183 10.92 -20.28 -22.43
C ARG A 183 10.20 -19.12 -23.11
N PRO A 184 9.61 -18.18 -22.35
CA PRO A 184 8.94 -17.05 -22.95
C PRO A 184 9.96 -16.12 -23.61
N TYR A 185 9.54 -15.40 -24.65
CA TYR A 185 10.39 -14.42 -25.33
C TYR A 185 10.10 -12.99 -24.85
N THR A 186 8.96 -12.76 -24.21
CA THR A 186 8.61 -11.47 -23.61
C THR A 186 7.65 -11.66 -22.42
N ALA A 187 7.54 -10.63 -21.60
CA ALA A 187 6.56 -10.52 -20.54
C ALA A 187 5.84 -9.18 -20.61
N ARG A 188 4.58 -9.14 -20.18
CA ARG A 188 3.79 -7.91 -20.07
C ARG A 188 2.95 -7.91 -18.80
N ILE A 189 2.76 -6.72 -18.23
CA ILE A 189 1.76 -6.50 -17.18
C ILE A 189 0.46 -6.12 -17.86
N VAL A 190 -0.63 -6.80 -17.51
CA VAL A 190 -1.97 -6.49 -17.99
C VAL A 190 -2.86 -6.08 -16.82
N MET A 191 -3.48 -4.91 -16.94
CA MET A 191 -4.31 -4.31 -15.89
C MET A 191 -5.42 -3.46 -16.50
N ARG A 192 -6.37 -2.99 -15.69
CA ARG A 192 -7.35 -1.97 -16.12
C ARG A 192 -6.62 -0.70 -16.55
N ASP A 193 -7.05 -0.12 -17.67
CA ASP A 193 -6.68 1.23 -18.06
C ASP A 193 -7.65 2.23 -17.40
N ALA A 194 -7.16 3.00 -16.42
CA ALA A 194 -7.97 3.99 -15.71
C ALA A 194 -8.46 5.14 -16.60
N ALA A 195 -7.79 5.42 -17.72
CA ALA A 195 -8.24 6.44 -18.66
C ALA A 195 -9.44 5.97 -19.49
N ARG A 196 -9.52 4.67 -19.78
CA ARG A 196 -10.59 4.06 -20.59
C ARG A 196 -11.75 3.52 -19.75
N SER A 197 -11.45 3.04 -18.55
CA SER A 197 -12.44 2.62 -17.55
C SER A 197 -12.15 3.33 -16.23
N PRO A 198 -12.71 4.53 -16.00
CA PRO A 198 -12.46 5.29 -14.78
C PRO A 198 -12.95 4.61 -13.50
N ARG A 199 -14.00 3.79 -13.61
CA ARG A 199 -14.51 3.00 -12.49
C ARG A 199 -13.66 1.74 -12.28
N PRO A 200 -13.39 1.36 -11.03
CA PRO A 200 -12.77 0.07 -10.72
C PRO A 200 -13.56 -1.09 -11.32
N TRP A 201 -12.83 -2.09 -11.82
CA TRP A 201 -13.42 -3.33 -12.31
C TRP A 201 -13.47 -4.36 -11.17
N LEU A 202 -14.62 -4.44 -10.51
CA LEU A 202 -14.83 -5.33 -9.35
C LEU A 202 -15.74 -6.53 -9.68
N ALA A 203 -15.95 -6.80 -10.97
CA ALA A 203 -16.78 -7.90 -11.42
C ALA A 203 -15.94 -9.20 -11.41
N GLY A 204 -15.98 -9.90 -10.28
CA GLY A 204 -15.28 -11.16 -10.07
C GLY A 204 -13.76 -11.02 -10.08
N ASP A 205 -13.07 -12.12 -10.39
CA ASP A 205 -11.60 -12.25 -10.29
C ASP A 205 -10.86 -11.93 -11.60
N GLY A 206 -11.59 -11.37 -12.57
CA GLY A 206 -11.13 -11.12 -13.93
C GLY A 206 -10.64 -9.69 -14.15
N LEU A 207 -9.96 -9.50 -15.29
CA LEU A 207 -9.71 -8.18 -15.84
C LEU A 207 -10.95 -7.66 -16.57
N PRO A 208 -11.11 -6.32 -16.75
CA PRO A 208 -12.15 -5.75 -17.61
C PRO A 208 -12.05 -6.26 -19.05
N PRO A 209 -13.03 -5.99 -19.95
CA PRO A 209 -12.90 -6.31 -21.37
C PRO A 209 -11.62 -5.73 -21.98
N GLU A 210 -11.08 -6.36 -23.03
CA GLU A 210 -9.78 -6.00 -23.60
C GLU A 210 -9.65 -4.53 -23.98
N ALA A 211 -10.71 -3.92 -24.53
CA ALA A 211 -10.74 -2.50 -24.88
C ALA A 211 -10.45 -1.55 -23.69
N ALA A 212 -10.73 -2.00 -22.46
CA ALA A 212 -10.52 -1.27 -21.21
C ALA A 212 -9.26 -1.73 -20.44
N ARG A 213 -8.40 -2.56 -21.06
CA ARG A 213 -7.11 -2.98 -20.51
C ARG A 213 -5.98 -2.11 -21.06
N ARG A 214 -4.90 -2.02 -20.28
CA ARG A 214 -3.59 -1.60 -20.77
C ARG A 214 -2.60 -2.74 -20.57
N ALA A 215 -1.68 -2.87 -21.51
CA ALA A 215 -0.52 -3.74 -21.42
C ALA A 215 0.75 -2.90 -21.31
N VAL A 216 1.63 -3.24 -20.37
CA VAL A 216 2.97 -2.63 -20.25
C VAL A 216 4.00 -3.74 -20.42
N PHE A 217 4.73 -3.71 -21.54
CA PHE A 217 5.74 -4.72 -21.84
C PHE A 217 7.00 -4.53 -21.00
N ALA A 218 7.68 -5.64 -20.71
CA ALA A 218 9.02 -5.62 -20.18
C ALA A 218 9.97 -4.98 -21.21
N ALA A 219 10.87 -4.13 -20.73
CA ALA A 219 11.92 -3.51 -21.56
C ALA A 219 13.03 -4.51 -21.92
N GLY A 220 13.19 -5.58 -21.13
CA GLY A 220 14.15 -6.63 -21.37
C GLY A 220 14.11 -7.70 -20.29
N SER A 221 14.91 -8.74 -20.50
CA SER A 221 15.06 -9.86 -19.57
C SER A 221 16.51 -10.29 -19.44
N ASP A 222 16.88 -10.73 -18.23
CA ASP A 222 18.19 -11.31 -17.92
C ASP A 222 18.05 -12.52 -16.99
N LEU A 223 19.16 -13.21 -16.75
CA LEU A 223 19.23 -14.17 -15.65
C LEU A 223 19.01 -13.45 -14.31
N ALA A 224 18.10 -13.98 -13.51
CA ALA A 224 17.81 -13.42 -12.20
C ALA A 224 18.98 -13.68 -11.22
N PRO A 225 19.50 -12.63 -10.54
CA PRO A 225 20.41 -12.80 -9.43
C PRO A 225 19.82 -13.68 -8.33
N ARG A 226 20.67 -14.41 -7.60
CA ARG A 226 20.25 -15.31 -6.50
C ARG A 226 19.40 -14.60 -5.45
N ASP A 227 19.71 -13.34 -5.16
CA ASP A 227 19.03 -12.52 -4.15
C ASP A 227 17.58 -12.17 -4.55
N LEU A 228 17.21 -12.34 -5.82
CA LEU A 228 15.85 -12.11 -6.31
C LEU A 228 15.03 -13.40 -6.49
N LEU A 229 15.66 -14.58 -6.41
CA LEU A 229 14.98 -15.85 -6.63
C LEU A 229 14.00 -16.18 -5.50
N ALA A 230 12.95 -16.93 -5.85
CA ALA A 230 12.08 -17.55 -4.85
C ALA A 230 12.88 -18.55 -4.00
N SER A 231 12.44 -18.78 -2.76
CA SER A 231 13.09 -19.75 -1.87
C SER A 231 13.15 -21.13 -2.54
N GLY A 232 14.32 -21.75 -2.52
CA GLY A 232 14.56 -23.05 -3.13
C GLY A 232 14.77 -23.05 -4.66
N ALA A 233 14.54 -21.94 -5.35
CA ALA A 233 14.80 -21.85 -6.79
C ALA A 233 16.30 -21.77 -7.08
N ARG A 234 16.77 -22.55 -8.06
CA ARG A 234 18.19 -22.59 -8.48
C ARG A 234 18.51 -21.58 -9.59
N ALA A 235 17.52 -21.22 -10.39
CA ALA A 235 17.64 -20.30 -11.52
C ALA A 235 16.29 -19.61 -11.77
N GLY A 236 16.33 -18.51 -12.50
CA GLY A 236 15.15 -17.75 -12.91
C GLY A 236 15.52 -16.66 -13.90
N GLU A 237 14.50 -16.03 -14.46
CA GLU A 237 14.62 -14.90 -15.38
C GLU A 237 13.99 -13.68 -14.71
N VAL A 238 14.68 -12.54 -14.77
CA VAL A 238 14.16 -11.25 -14.33
C VAL A 238 13.71 -10.46 -15.56
N TRP A 239 12.48 -9.97 -15.52
CA TRP A 239 11.85 -9.14 -16.53
C TRP A 239 11.68 -7.74 -15.98
N ARG A 240 12.34 -6.75 -16.57
CA ARG A 240 12.36 -5.36 -16.07
C ARG A 240 11.32 -4.54 -16.82
N PHE A 241 10.52 -3.77 -16.09
CA PHE A 241 9.45 -2.94 -16.65
C PHE A 241 9.78 -1.45 -16.47
N PRO A 242 9.24 -0.57 -17.32
CA PRO A 242 9.38 0.88 -17.14
C PRO A 242 8.66 1.38 -15.88
N ASP A 243 9.08 2.52 -15.34
CA ASP A 243 8.48 3.12 -14.14
C ASP A 243 6.98 3.41 -14.26
N SER A 244 6.52 3.68 -15.49
CA SER A 244 5.11 3.85 -15.83
C SER A 244 4.24 2.62 -15.47
N ALA A 245 4.84 1.43 -15.33
CA ALA A 245 4.16 0.25 -14.81
C ALA A 245 3.75 0.42 -13.34
N ALA A 246 4.66 0.87 -12.49
CA ALA A 246 4.37 1.11 -11.07
C ALA A 246 3.46 2.33 -10.86
N GLU A 247 3.56 3.35 -11.71
CA GLU A 247 2.62 4.46 -11.71
C GLU A 247 1.21 3.99 -12.04
N ALA A 248 1.04 3.20 -13.12
CA ALA A 248 -0.24 2.66 -13.52
C ALA A 248 -0.85 1.77 -12.43
N LEU A 249 -0.08 0.86 -11.85
CA LEU A 249 -0.53 -0.02 -10.76
C LEU A 249 -1.00 0.76 -9.53
N ALA A 250 -0.32 1.87 -9.19
CA ALA A 250 -0.70 2.70 -8.05
C ALA A 250 -2.06 3.42 -8.24
N THR A 251 -2.60 3.46 -9.46
CA THR A 251 -3.93 4.05 -9.75
C THR A 251 -5.09 3.07 -9.62
N LEU A 252 -4.81 1.77 -9.47
CA LEU A 252 -5.84 0.75 -9.34
C LEU A 252 -6.55 0.86 -7.98
N ASP A 253 -7.80 0.42 -7.93
CA ASP A 253 -8.45 0.13 -6.66
C ASP A 253 -7.77 -1.10 -6.04
N PRO A 254 -7.52 -1.12 -4.72
CA PRO A 254 -6.81 -2.21 -4.06
C PRO A 254 -7.43 -3.59 -4.31
N ARG A 255 -8.73 -3.66 -4.59
CA ARG A 255 -9.44 -4.93 -4.84
C ARG A 255 -9.27 -5.46 -6.26
N GLU A 256 -8.64 -4.69 -7.14
CA GLU A 256 -8.49 -5.07 -8.54
C GLU A 256 -7.31 -6.03 -8.74
N PRO A 257 -7.49 -7.05 -9.60
CA PRO A 257 -6.38 -7.88 -10.02
C PRO A 257 -5.54 -7.18 -11.11
N PHE A 258 -4.30 -7.61 -11.23
CA PHE A 258 -3.49 -7.43 -12.44
C PHE A 258 -2.76 -8.74 -12.75
N LEU A 259 -2.32 -8.87 -13.98
CA LEU A 259 -1.68 -10.08 -14.49
C LEU A 259 -0.27 -9.78 -14.95
N ILE A 260 0.63 -10.74 -14.76
CA ILE A 260 1.88 -10.82 -15.50
C ILE A 260 1.71 -11.97 -16.49
N GLU A 261 1.74 -11.63 -17.77
CA GLU A 261 1.64 -12.57 -18.87
C GLU A 261 3.01 -12.80 -19.49
N PHE A 262 3.39 -14.06 -19.65
CA PHE A 262 4.60 -14.49 -20.33
C PHE A 262 4.22 -15.12 -21.66
N LEU A 263 4.76 -14.58 -22.76
CA LEU A 263 4.38 -14.95 -24.11
C LEU A 263 5.42 -15.91 -24.71
N PHE A 264 4.95 -16.95 -25.37
CA PHE A 264 5.76 -17.99 -25.99
C PHE A 264 5.64 -17.96 -27.51
N ARG A 265 6.57 -18.64 -28.20
CA ARG A 265 6.62 -18.64 -29.67
C ARG A 265 5.51 -19.45 -30.35
N ASP A 266 4.83 -20.29 -29.59
CA ASP A 266 3.68 -21.10 -30.02
C ASP A 266 2.35 -20.39 -29.74
N ASP A 267 2.37 -19.07 -29.53
CA ASP A 267 1.25 -18.22 -29.16
C ASP A 267 0.58 -18.57 -27.81
N SER A 268 1.14 -19.50 -27.04
CA SER A 268 0.67 -19.76 -25.69
C SER A 268 1.07 -18.62 -24.74
N VAL A 269 0.26 -18.43 -23.69
CA VAL A 269 0.48 -17.41 -22.66
C VAL A 269 0.39 -18.05 -21.28
N ALA A 270 1.48 -17.95 -20.52
CA ALA A 270 1.49 -18.31 -19.11
C ALA A 270 1.14 -17.08 -18.27
N THR A 271 0.19 -17.20 -17.36
CA THR A 271 -0.37 -16.07 -16.62
C THR A 271 -0.15 -16.25 -15.12
N ALA A 272 0.52 -15.27 -14.51
CA ALA A 272 0.58 -15.13 -13.06
C ALA A 272 -0.35 -13.99 -12.63
N ARG A 273 -1.23 -14.28 -11.66
CA ARG A 273 -2.20 -13.31 -11.13
C ARG A 273 -1.67 -12.69 -9.85
N PHE A 274 -1.88 -11.39 -9.74
CA PHE A 274 -1.55 -10.58 -8.58
C PHE A 274 -2.72 -9.67 -8.24
N GLU A 275 -2.67 -9.08 -7.06
CA GLU A 275 -3.65 -8.12 -6.57
C GLU A 275 -2.99 -6.75 -6.36
N ALA A 276 -3.67 -5.69 -6.79
CA ALA A 276 -3.21 -4.32 -6.55
C ALA A 276 -2.98 -4.07 -5.06
N GLY A 277 -3.92 -4.48 -4.19
CA GLY A 277 -3.82 -4.33 -2.74
C GLY A 277 -3.41 -2.92 -2.31
N ASP A 278 -2.72 -2.83 -1.18
CA ASP A 278 -2.14 -1.57 -0.69
C ASP A 278 -0.80 -1.20 -1.37
N PHE A 279 -0.58 -1.54 -2.64
CA PHE A 279 0.66 -1.24 -3.38
C PHE A 279 1.05 0.25 -3.33
N ALA A 280 0.08 1.16 -3.51
CA ALA A 280 0.33 2.60 -3.42
C ALA A 280 0.80 3.04 -2.02
N ALA A 281 0.21 2.47 -0.95
CA ALA A 281 0.63 2.74 0.43
C ALA A 281 2.04 2.18 0.69
N ALA A 282 2.34 0.99 0.16
CA ALA A 282 3.65 0.37 0.27
C ALA A 282 4.74 1.18 -0.47
N ARG A 283 4.43 1.74 -1.64
CA ARG A 283 5.33 2.67 -2.35
C ARG A 283 5.57 3.95 -1.56
N ALA A 284 4.54 4.53 -0.95
CA ALA A 284 4.70 5.71 -0.09
C ALA A 284 5.57 5.41 1.15
N PHE A 285 5.48 4.19 1.68
CA PHE A 285 6.39 3.74 2.74
C PHE A 285 7.84 3.65 2.26
N LEU A 286 8.10 3.10 1.07
CA LEU A 286 9.44 3.10 0.48
C LEU A 286 9.99 4.51 0.25
N ALA A 287 9.14 5.47 -0.12
CA ALA A 287 9.52 6.87 -0.33
C ALA A 287 10.03 7.60 0.93
N MET A 288 9.89 6.98 2.12
CA MET A 288 10.51 7.48 3.35
C MET A 288 12.03 7.32 3.40
N GLY A 289 12.60 6.65 2.41
CA GLY A 289 14.03 6.38 2.28
C GLY A 289 14.50 5.24 3.18
N PRO A 290 15.80 4.93 3.08
CA PRO A 290 16.38 3.80 3.78
C PRO A 290 16.40 3.99 5.30
N VAL A 291 16.56 2.89 6.02
CA VAL A 291 16.77 2.84 7.48
C VAL A 291 18.17 2.38 7.83
#